data_AF-A0A241V074-F1
#
_entry.id   AF-A0A241V074-F1
#
_cell.length_a   1.000
_cell.length_b   1.000
_cell.length_c   1.000
_cell.angle_alpha   90.00
_cell.angle_beta   90.00
_cell.angle_gamma   90.00
#
_symmetry.space_group_name_H-M   'P 1'
#
loop_
_entity.id
_entity.type
_entity.pdbx_description
1 polymer ?
#
loop_
_entity_poly.entity_id
_entity_poly.type
_entity_poly.pdbx_seq_one_letter_code
_entity_poly.pdbx_strand_id
1 'polypeptide(L)'
;MFRLIIPILLIISPITYAGYNVYITKKEFYLNDGECITKQEWNSYLETDPTITVDLQNSEEDFLISIDEQEFSLWYDRNSCDLLTKNPTPEAIDKMINISKKLKATVQGEESEIYLTPNDVIKR
;
A
#
# COMPACT_ATOMS: atom_id res chain seq x y z
N MET A 1 -47.67 35.96 -13.39
CA MET A 1 -46.43 35.34 -13.90
C MET A 1 -45.40 35.33 -12.78
N PHE A 2 -45.31 34.25 -12.00
CA PHE A 2 -44.33 34.12 -10.91
C PHE A 2 -43.05 33.47 -11.47
N ARG A 3 -41.93 34.18 -11.34
CA ARG A 3 -40.58 33.68 -11.66
C ARG A 3 -40.16 32.70 -10.55
N LEU A 4 -40.01 31.42 -10.89
CA LEU A 4 -39.29 30.47 -10.05
C LEU A 4 -37.80 30.60 -10.34
N ILE A 5 -37.07 31.26 -9.43
CA ILE A 5 -35.62 31.18 -9.32
C ILE A 5 -35.34 29.82 -8.66
N ILE A 6 -34.82 28.86 -9.42
CA ILE A 6 -34.27 27.62 -8.86
C ILE A 6 -32.85 27.96 -8.40
N PRO A 7 -32.46 27.70 -7.13
CA PRO A 7 -31.10 27.93 -6.69
C PRO A 7 -30.20 26.87 -7.33
N ILE A 8 -29.21 27.32 -8.10
CA ILE A 8 -28.08 26.50 -8.53
C ILE A 8 -27.25 26.22 -7.28
N LEU A 9 -27.46 25.05 -6.67
CA LEU A 9 -26.68 24.58 -5.52
C LEU A 9 -26.28 23.11 -5.71
N LEU A 10 -25.71 22.77 -6.88
CA LEU A 10 -25.17 21.44 -7.18
C LEU A 10 -23.89 21.51 -8.03
N ILE A 11 -22.99 22.42 -7.69
CA ILE A 11 -21.63 22.50 -8.22
C ILE A 11 -20.87 23.11 -7.05
N ILE A 12 -20.09 22.41 -6.22
CA ILE A 12 -18.85 21.70 -6.53
C ILE A 12 -18.66 20.64 -5.42
N SER A 13 -19.00 19.37 -5.66
CA SER A 13 -18.36 18.32 -4.87
C SER A 13 -17.05 18.01 -5.58
N PRO A 14 -15.87 18.14 -4.95
CA PRO A 14 -14.66 17.61 -5.57
C PRO A 14 -14.90 16.13 -5.84
N ILE A 15 -14.55 15.68 -7.04
CA ILE A 15 -14.51 14.26 -7.34
C ILE A 15 -13.44 13.68 -6.40
N THR A 16 -13.86 12.96 -5.38
CA THR A 16 -12.95 12.26 -4.49
C THR A 16 -12.50 11.00 -5.22
N TYR A 17 -11.25 10.96 -5.67
CA TYR A 17 -10.66 9.70 -6.14
C TYR A 17 -10.45 8.81 -4.91
N ALA A 18 -11.07 7.63 -4.88
CA ALA A 18 -10.75 6.63 -3.87
C ALA A 18 -9.30 6.21 -4.09
N GLY A 19 -8.44 6.35 -3.07
CA GLY A 19 -7.07 5.90 -3.22
C GLY A 19 -6.99 4.38 -3.27
N TYR A 20 -5.96 3.90 -3.95
CA TYR A 20 -5.74 2.51 -4.32
C TYR A 20 -4.64 1.89 -3.46
N ASN A 21 -4.89 0.74 -2.87
CA ASN A 21 -3.91 0.05 -2.01
C ASN A 21 -3.09 -0.96 -2.79
N VAL A 22 -1.83 -1.10 -2.39
CA VAL A 22 -0.94 -2.16 -2.83
C VAL A 22 -0.41 -2.88 -1.60
N TYR A 23 -0.39 -4.20 -1.67
CA TYR A 23 -0.08 -5.09 -0.57
C TYR A 23 1.19 -5.87 -0.84
N ILE A 24 1.97 -6.15 0.21
CA ILE A 24 2.95 -7.24 0.24
C ILE A 24 2.31 -8.36 1.05
N THR A 25 2.08 -9.50 0.42
CA THR A 25 1.38 -10.63 1.04
C THR A 25 1.94 -11.97 0.59
N LYS A 26 1.94 -12.96 1.49
CA LYS A 26 2.27 -14.35 1.18
C LYS A 26 1.05 -15.17 0.72
N LYS A 27 -0.15 -14.60 0.82
CA LYS A 27 -1.39 -15.25 0.39
C LYS A 27 -1.45 -15.31 -1.13
N GLU A 28 -2.27 -16.24 -1.65
CA GLU A 28 -2.56 -16.27 -3.08
C GLU A 28 -3.23 -14.98 -3.56
N PHE A 29 -4.14 -14.45 -2.74
CA PHE A 29 -4.78 -13.14 -2.90
C PHE A 29 -4.86 -12.48 -1.52
N TYR A 30 -4.62 -11.17 -1.41
CA TYR A 30 -4.51 -10.49 -0.11
C TYR A 30 -5.74 -10.65 0.80
N LEU A 31 -6.93 -10.84 0.22
CA LEU A 31 -8.18 -11.07 0.95
C LEU A 31 -8.41 -12.53 1.38
N ASN A 32 -7.60 -13.47 0.89
CA ASN A 32 -7.74 -14.88 1.27
C ASN A 32 -7.11 -15.16 2.64
N ASP A 33 -7.50 -16.28 3.24
CA ASP A 33 -6.69 -16.88 4.29
C ASP A 33 -5.38 -17.44 3.69
N GLY A 34 -4.32 -17.48 4.48
CA GLY A 34 -3.04 -18.02 4.00
C GLY A 34 -1.88 -17.85 4.98
N GLU A 35 -0.66 -18.05 4.48
CA GLU A 35 0.56 -17.83 5.25
C GLU A 35 0.68 -16.34 5.63
N CYS A 36 1.04 -16.06 6.88
CA CYS A 36 1.25 -14.71 7.38
C CYS A 36 2.70 -14.26 7.14
N ILE A 37 2.89 -12.98 6.81
CA ILE A 37 4.14 -12.30 7.15
C ILE A 37 4.07 -12.06 8.66
N THR A 38 4.87 -12.78 9.43
CA THR A 38 4.80 -12.66 10.89
C THR A 38 5.49 -11.38 11.36
N LYS A 39 5.07 -10.83 12.51
CA LYS A 39 5.73 -9.67 13.11
C LYS A 39 7.22 -9.93 13.38
N GLN A 40 7.59 -11.15 13.75
CA GLN A 40 8.99 -11.53 13.93
C GLN A 40 9.77 -11.47 12.61
N GLU A 41 9.22 -12.04 11.54
CA GLU A 41 9.83 -12.01 10.20
C GLU A 41 9.99 -10.58 9.69
N TRP A 42 8.96 -9.74 9.87
CA TRP A 42 9.02 -8.33 9.53
C TRP A 42 10.09 -7.57 10.34
N ASN A 43 10.13 -7.77 11.67
CA ASN A 43 11.14 -7.16 12.52
C ASN A 43 12.56 -7.59 12.12
N SER A 44 12.77 -8.87 11.80
CA SER A 44 14.07 -9.35 11.29
C SER A 44 14.44 -8.73 9.95
N TYR A 45 13.47 -8.42 9.09
CA TYR A 45 13.73 -7.69 7.84
C TYR A 45 14.16 -6.24 8.10
N LEU A 46 13.48 -5.54 9.02
CA LEU A 46 13.79 -4.14 9.37
C LEU A 46 15.24 -3.95 9.79
N GLU A 47 15.82 -4.93 10.50
CA GLU A 47 17.24 -4.92 10.89
C GLU A 47 18.22 -4.90 9.69
N THR A 48 17.75 -5.30 8.50
CA THR A 48 18.57 -5.40 7.28
C THR A 48 18.42 -4.19 6.35
N ASP A 49 17.42 -3.35 6.56
CA ASP A 49 17.02 -2.31 5.63
C ASP A 49 16.95 -0.93 6.32
N PRO A 50 18.07 -0.18 6.35
CA PRO A 50 18.15 1.09 7.08
C PRO A 50 17.33 2.22 6.45
N THR A 51 16.71 1.99 5.28
CA THR A 51 15.85 3.00 4.65
C THR A 51 14.44 3.00 5.22
N ILE A 52 14.12 2.09 6.14
CA ILE A 52 12.80 1.95 6.76
C ILE A 52 12.90 2.37 8.22
N THR A 53 12.07 3.32 8.62
CA THR A 53 12.02 3.84 9.99
C THR A 53 10.61 3.70 10.54
N VAL A 54 10.49 3.49 11.84
CA VAL A 54 9.18 3.47 12.51
C VAL A 54 8.63 4.89 12.58
N ASP A 55 7.38 5.08 12.16
CA ASP A 55 6.65 6.32 12.32
C ASP A 55 6.06 6.44 13.73
N LEU A 56 6.91 6.83 14.68
CA LEU A 56 6.54 6.97 16.09
C LEU A 56 5.42 7.99 16.34
N GLN A 57 5.08 8.84 15.37
CA GLN A 57 3.96 9.78 15.51
C GLN A 57 2.60 9.13 15.30
N ASN A 58 2.55 8.01 14.57
CA ASN A 58 1.31 7.30 14.24
C ASN A 58 1.19 5.99 15.01
N SER A 59 2.09 5.03 14.78
CA SER A 59 2.04 3.73 15.47
C SER A 59 3.36 2.95 15.35
N GLU A 60 3.58 1.96 16.22
CA GLU A 60 4.72 1.02 16.11
C GLU A 60 4.62 0.05 14.92
N GLU A 61 3.50 0.06 14.22
CA GLU A 61 3.21 -0.72 13.00
C GLU A 61 3.16 0.15 11.74
N ASP A 62 3.45 1.45 11.89
CA ASP A 62 3.49 2.41 10.81
C ASP A 62 4.96 2.73 10.53
N PHE A 63 5.33 2.75 9.25
CA PHE A 63 6.71 2.91 8.81
C PHE A 63 6.82 3.99 7.75
N LEU A 64 7.91 4.75 7.79
CA LEU A 64 8.33 5.65 6.73
C LEU A 64 9.51 5.03 5.98
N ILE A 65 9.37 4.96 4.66
CA ILE A 65 10.38 4.44 3.75
C ILE A 65 10.94 5.60 2.96
N SER A 66 12.23 5.86 3.11
CA SER A 66 12.94 6.92 2.38
C SER A 66 13.82 6.31 1.29
N ILE A 67 13.46 6.53 0.02
CA ILE A 67 14.22 6.07 -1.14
C ILE A 67 14.55 7.27 -2.04
N ASP A 68 15.83 7.49 -2.33
CA ASP A 68 16.32 8.66 -3.08
C ASP A 68 15.74 9.98 -2.56
N GLU A 69 14.95 10.69 -3.37
CA GLU A 69 14.27 11.96 -3.02
C GLU A 69 12.79 11.78 -2.63
N GLN A 70 12.35 10.53 -2.43
CA GLN A 70 10.97 10.18 -2.12
C GLN A 70 10.86 9.57 -0.72
N GLU A 71 9.75 9.88 -0.06
CA GLU A 71 9.30 9.19 1.15
C GLU A 71 7.86 8.70 0.96
N PHE A 72 7.56 7.50 1.47
CA PHE A 72 6.20 6.98 1.51
C PHE A 72 5.95 6.14 2.76
N SER A 73 4.69 6.05 3.16
CA SER A 73 4.26 5.25 4.30
C SER A 73 4.06 3.78 3.92
N LEU A 74 4.45 2.87 4.80
CA LEU A 74 4.12 1.44 4.73
C LEU A 74 3.54 1.03 6.09
N TRP A 75 2.43 0.29 6.08
CA TRP A 75 1.73 -0.14 7.29
C TRP A 75 1.75 -1.65 7.41
N TYR A 76 2.01 -2.17 8.61
CA TYR A 76 1.85 -3.59 8.93
C TYR A 76 0.47 -3.81 9.55
N ASP A 77 -0.42 -4.50 8.83
CA ASP A 77 -1.74 -4.86 9.36
C ASP A 77 -1.66 -6.18 10.13
N ARG A 78 -1.79 -6.08 11.46
CA ARG A 78 -1.76 -7.24 12.37
C ARG A 78 -2.86 -8.25 12.13
N ASN A 79 -4.02 -7.83 11.60
CA ASN A 79 -5.17 -8.72 11.41
C ASN A 79 -5.00 -9.55 10.14
N SER A 80 -4.56 -8.92 9.07
CA SER A 80 -4.36 -9.58 7.77
C SER A 80 -2.95 -10.17 7.62
N CYS A 81 -1.99 -9.81 8.48
CA CYS A 81 -0.58 -10.17 8.35
C CYS A 81 0.07 -9.69 7.03
N ASP A 82 -0.40 -8.57 6.50
CA ASP A 82 0.09 -7.99 5.25
C ASP A 82 0.77 -6.64 5.52
N LEU A 83 1.69 -6.25 4.64
CA LEU A 83 2.17 -4.87 4.58
C LEU A 83 1.41 -4.15 3.47
N LEU A 84 1.04 -2.88 3.66
CA LEU A 84 0.36 -2.14 2.60
C LEU A 84 0.76 -0.66 2.54
N THR A 85 0.59 -0.06 1.37
CA THR A 85 0.69 1.38 1.15
C THR A 85 -0.41 1.83 0.19
N LYS A 86 -0.64 3.14 0.13
CA LYS A 86 -1.72 3.75 -0.64
C LYS A 86 -1.15 4.64 -1.72
N ASN A 87 -1.60 4.41 -2.96
CA ASN A 87 -1.16 5.11 -4.16
C ASN A 87 0.37 5.16 -4.34
N PRO A 88 1.08 4.02 -4.26
CA PRO A 88 2.54 4.04 -4.41
C PRO A 88 2.94 4.50 -5.82
N THR A 89 4.09 5.19 -5.89
CA THR A 89 4.77 5.46 -7.17
C THR A 89 5.42 4.18 -7.70
N PRO A 90 5.86 4.15 -8.97
CA PRO A 90 6.64 3.04 -9.51
C PRO A 90 7.89 2.69 -8.68
N GLU A 91 8.59 3.70 -8.14
CA GLU A 91 9.77 3.52 -7.29
C GLU A 91 9.40 2.87 -5.95
N ALA A 92 8.28 3.28 -5.36
CA ALA A 92 7.75 2.66 -4.15
C ALA A 92 7.33 1.19 -4.42
N ILE A 93 6.71 0.91 -5.57
CA ILE A 93 6.39 -0.46 -5.99
C ILE A 93 7.68 -1.31 -6.14
N ASP A 94 8.74 -0.76 -6.74
CA ASP A 94 10.02 -1.48 -6.84
C ASP A 94 10.61 -1.81 -5.46
N LYS A 95 10.56 -0.85 -4.54
CA LYS A 95 10.96 -1.09 -3.15
C LYS A 95 10.11 -2.17 -2.48
N MET A 96 8.79 -2.16 -2.69
CA MET A 96 7.89 -3.22 -2.20
C MET A 96 8.23 -4.58 -2.81
N ILE A 97 8.59 -4.65 -4.09
CA ILE A 97 9.02 -5.89 -4.76
C ILE A 97 10.33 -6.41 -4.17
N ASN A 98 11.26 -5.52 -3.80
CA ASN A 98 12.51 -5.92 -3.17
C ASN A 98 12.29 -6.45 -1.75
N ILE A 99 11.40 -5.82 -0.97
CA ILE A 99 10.94 -6.32 0.34
C ILE A 99 10.29 -7.70 0.18
N SER A 100 9.36 -7.85 -0.77
CA SER A 100 8.59 -9.09 -0.96
C SER A 100 9.49 -10.28 -1.28
N LYS A 101 10.53 -10.11 -2.10
CA LYS A 101 11.54 -11.15 -2.39
C LYS A 101 12.22 -11.68 -1.13
N LYS A 102 12.55 -10.80 -0.17
CA LYS A 102 13.20 -11.17 1.09
C LYS A 102 12.24 -11.88 2.04
N LEU A 103 10.97 -11.46 2.03
CA LEU A 103 9.90 -12.07 2.81
C LEU A 103 9.26 -13.29 2.14
N LYS A 104 9.73 -13.71 0.94
CA LYS A 104 9.11 -14.77 0.12
C LYS A 104 7.60 -14.53 -0.11
N ALA A 105 7.25 -13.27 -0.32
CA ALA A 105 5.89 -12.79 -0.54
C ALA A 105 5.72 -12.31 -2.00
N THR A 106 4.53 -11.80 -2.31
CA THR A 106 4.16 -11.17 -3.58
C THR A 106 3.71 -9.73 -3.36
N VAL A 107 3.79 -8.89 -4.39
CA VAL A 107 3.21 -7.54 -4.38
C VAL A 107 1.91 -7.57 -5.18
N GLN A 108 0.80 -7.20 -4.55
CA GLN A 108 -0.53 -7.32 -5.11
C GLN A 108 -1.31 -6.01 -5.08
N GLY A 109 -2.08 -5.77 -6.14
CA GLY A 109 -3.01 -4.66 -6.25
C GLY A 109 -4.45 -5.04 -5.87
N GLU A 110 -5.29 -4.04 -5.58
CA GLU A 110 -6.72 -4.27 -5.26
C GLU A 110 -7.52 -4.87 -6.43
N GLU A 111 -7.09 -4.70 -7.67
CA GLU A 111 -7.76 -5.28 -8.86
C GLU A 111 -7.14 -6.60 -9.31
N SER A 112 -6.62 -7.39 -8.37
CA SER A 112 -5.98 -8.70 -8.65
C SER A 112 -4.73 -8.60 -9.53
N GLU A 113 -4.05 -7.44 -9.52
CA GLU A 113 -2.71 -7.31 -10.10
C GLU A 113 -1.67 -8.02 -9.25
N ILE A 114 -0.72 -8.68 -9.91
CA ILE A 114 0.52 -9.14 -9.31
C ILE A 114 1.66 -8.41 -10.00
N TYR A 115 2.41 -7.60 -9.25
CA TYR A 115 3.51 -6.80 -9.77
C TYR A 115 4.79 -7.65 -9.85
N LEU A 116 5.30 -7.83 -11.08
CA LEU A 116 6.61 -8.44 -11.34
C LEU A 116 7.70 -7.37 -11.39
N THR A 117 7.36 -6.23 -11.98
CA THR A 117 8.11 -4.97 -11.96
C THR A 117 7.10 -3.83 -11.80
N PRO A 118 7.52 -2.59 -11.56
CA PRO A 118 6.60 -1.46 -11.46
C PRO A 118 5.69 -1.27 -12.69
N ASN A 119 6.17 -1.67 -13.88
CA ASN A 119 5.46 -1.50 -15.15
C ASN A 119 4.99 -2.82 -15.77
N ASP A 120 5.20 -3.95 -15.09
CA ASP A 120 4.83 -5.28 -15.58
C ASP A 120 3.99 -6.01 -14.55
N VAL A 121 2.71 -6.16 -14.87
CA VAL A 121 1.69 -6.72 -13.98
C VAL A 121 0.98 -7.89 -14.65
N ILE A 122 0.77 -8.96 -13.89
CA ILE A 122 -0.15 -10.03 -14.27
C ILE A 122 -1.51 -9.71 -13.65
N LYS A 123 -2.55 -9.57 -14.47
CA LYS A 123 -3.94 -9.56 -13.99
C LYS A 123 -4.47 -10.99 -13.94
N ARG A 124 -5.00 -11.41 -12.80
CA ARG A 124 -5.65 -12.71 -12.62
C ARG A 124 -7.16 -12.62 -12.73
#